data_AF-J7Q495-F1
#
_entry.id   AF-J7Q495-F1
#
_cell.length_a   1.000
_cell.length_b   1.000
_cell.length_c   1.000
_cell.angle_alpha   90.00
_cell.angle_beta   90.00
_cell.angle_gamma   90.00
#
_symmetry.space_group_name_H-M   'P 1'
#
loop_
_entity.id
_entity.type
_entity.pdbx_description
1 polymer ?
#
loop_
_entity_poly.entity_id
_entity_poly.type
_entity_poly.pdbx_seq_one_letter_code
_entity_poly.pdbx_strand_id
1 'polypeptide(L)'
;MSKERLGDAPIEDSYREKMQAIARTLDEFLNGEAKGSDRKTGFVLLVFPFGAQDGRCNYISNGADRRDIVTMMKEQIARFEGQPEMKGRA
;
A
#
# COMPACT_ATOMS: atom_id res chain seq x y z
N MET A 1 22.62 -15.04 -2.13
CA MET A 1 21.76 -13.88 -2.45
C MET A 1 20.64 -13.86 -1.43
N SER A 2 20.48 -12.76 -0.70
CA SER A 2 19.48 -12.67 0.38
C SER A 2 18.09 -12.90 -0.22
N LYS A 3 17.34 -13.87 0.31
CA LYS A 3 15.93 -14.13 -0.01
C LYS A 3 15.10 -12.97 0.56
N GLU A 4 15.21 -11.79 -0.04
CA GLU A 4 14.31 -10.69 0.30
C GLU A 4 12.90 -11.11 -0.08
N ARG A 5 11.97 -11.01 0.88
CA ARG A 5 10.58 -11.40 0.65
C ARG A 5 9.92 -10.25 -0.12
N LEU A 6 8.94 -10.58 -0.95
CA LEU A 6 8.32 -9.65 -1.89
C LEU A 6 7.93 -8.29 -1.28
N GLY A 7 7.53 -8.23 -0.01
CA GLY A 7 6.95 -7.02 0.61
C GLY A 7 7.65 -6.44 1.84
N ASP A 8 8.86 -6.90 2.23
CA ASP A 8 9.55 -6.39 3.43
C ASP A 8 10.90 -5.70 3.17
N ALA A 9 11.31 -5.63 1.90
CA ALA A 9 12.51 -4.92 1.50
C ALA A 9 12.27 -3.39 1.43
N PRO A 10 13.30 -2.56 1.61
CA PRO A 10 13.20 -1.10 1.39
C PRO A 10 12.67 -0.75 -0.01
N ILE A 11 12.31 0.50 -0.27
CA ILE A 11 12.10 0.95 -1.65
C ILE A 11 13.44 0.90 -2.39
N GLU A 12 13.47 0.31 -3.58
CA GLU A 12 14.62 0.30 -4.47
C GLU A 12 15.07 1.72 -4.79
N ASP A 13 16.38 1.96 -4.86
CA ASP A 13 16.92 3.32 -5.01
C ASP A 13 16.43 4.00 -6.31
N SER A 14 16.23 3.24 -7.38
CA SER A 14 15.70 3.72 -8.66
C SER A 14 14.22 4.18 -8.61
N TYR A 15 13.50 3.79 -7.56
CA TYR A 15 12.09 4.13 -7.30
C TYR A 15 11.91 5.09 -6.14
N ARG A 16 12.91 5.29 -5.26
CA ARG A 16 12.78 6.09 -4.04
C ARG A 16 12.20 7.48 -4.28
N GLU A 17 12.83 8.25 -5.17
CA GLU A 17 12.38 9.63 -5.46
C GLU A 17 11.01 9.66 -6.16
N LYS A 18 10.79 8.74 -7.12
CA LYS A 18 9.52 8.63 -7.85
C LYS A 18 8.36 8.32 -6.93
N MET A 19 8.53 7.35 -6.03
CA MET A 19 7.49 6.95 -5.08
C MET A 19 7.21 8.05 -4.05
N GLN A 20 8.23 8.77 -3.58
CA GLN A 20 8.02 9.94 -2.73
C GLN A 20 7.24 11.03 -3.45
N ALA A 21 7.56 11.31 -4.70
CA ALA A 21 6.83 12.29 -5.51
C ALA A 21 5.36 11.87 -5.69
N ILE A 22 5.10 10.63 -6.10
CA ILE A 22 3.74 10.10 -6.27
C ILE A 22 2.97 10.15 -4.95
N ALA A 23 3.57 9.72 -3.84
CA ALA A 23 2.92 9.75 -2.54
C ALA A 23 2.54 11.17 -2.11
N ARG A 24 3.40 12.17 -2.37
CA ARG A 24 3.06 13.58 -2.10
C ARG A 24 1.90 14.06 -2.95
N THR A 25 1.94 13.80 -4.27
CA THR A 25 0.86 14.18 -5.17
C THR A 25 -0.47 13.54 -4.79
N LEU A 26 -0.48 12.25 -4.43
CA LEU A 26 -1.68 11.56 -3.98
C LEU A 26 -2.19 12.12 -2.64
N ASP A 27 -1.29 12.41 -1.69
CA ASP A 27 -1.67 12.98 -0.41
C ASP A 27 -2.29 14.38 -0.59
N GLU A 28 -1.70 15.23 -1.42
CA GLU A 28 -2.25 16.55 -1.76
C GLU A 28 -3.59 16.44 -2.50
N PHE A 29 -3.72 15.50 -3.44
CA PHE A 29 -4.97 15.31 -4.18
C PHE A 29 -6.11 14.80 -3.28
N LEU A 30 -5.82 13.88 -2.36
CA LEU A 30 -6.82 13.23 -1.51
C LEU A 30 -7.10 13.97 -0.20
N ASN A 31 -6.11 14.66 0.36
CA ASN A 31 -6.17 15.31 1.67
C ASN A 31 -5.97 16.83 1.61
N GLY A 32 -5.58 17.39 0.47
CA GLY A 32 -5.31 18.82 0.33
C GLY A 32 -4.18 19.28 1.24
N GLU A 33 -4.43 20.37 1.97
CA GLU A 33 -3.47 20.93 2.92
C GLU A 33 -3.45 20.22 4.28
N ALA A 34 -4.40 19.30 4.55
CA ALA A 34 -4.51 18.62 5.85
C ALA A 34 -3.24 17.80 6.17
N LYS A 35 -2.79 17.85 7.43
CA LYS A 35 -1.56 17.18 7.90
C LYS A 35 -1.85 16.30 9.11
N GLY A 36 -0.97 15.33 9.37
CA GLY A 36 -1.05 14.47 10.54
C GLY A 36 -2.40 13.78 10.68
N SER A 37 -3.03 13.91 11.85
CA SER A 37 -4.34 13.35 12.18
C SER A 37 -5.51 14.01 11.46
N ASP A 38 -5.31 15.17 10.83
CA ASP A 38 -6.38 15.90 10.14
C ASP A 38 -6.65 15.34 8.73
N ARG A 39 -5.75 14.47 8.23
CA ARG A 39 -5.95 13.75 6.97
C ARG A 39 -7.15 12.83 7.10
N LYS A 40 -7.98 12.80 6.06
CA LYS A 40 -9.21 11.98 6.02
C LYS A 40 -9.00 10.67 5.28
N THR A 41 -7.99 10.61 4.42
CA THR A 41 -7.73 9.48 3.53
C THR A 41 -6.34 8.92 3.76
N GLY A 42 -6.27 7.68 4.25
CA GLY A 42 -5.05 6.88 4.23
C GLY A 42 -4.91 6.13 2.92
N PHE A 43 -3.69 5.95 2.43
CA PHE A 43 -3.45 5.11 1.26
C PHE A 43 -2.15 4.33 1.35
N VAL A 44 -2.10 3.26 0.57
CA VAL A 44 -0.91 2.45 0.30
C VAL A 44 -0.71 2.41 -1.21
N LEU A 45 0.53 2.60 -1.66
CA LEU A 45 0.95 2.40 -3.04
C LEU A 45 1.92 1.22 -3.10
N LEU A 46 1.57 0.24 -3.92
CA LEU A 46 2.37 -0.94 -4.23
C LEU A 46 2.82 -0.86 -5.69
N VAL A 47 4.13 -0.93 -5.94
CA VAL A 47 4.71 -0.95 -7.29
C VAL A 47 5.59 -2.17 -7.42
N PHE A 48 5.32 -3.01 -8.40
CA PHE A 48 6.06 -4.25 -8.65
C PHE A 48 6.19 -4.45 -10.17
N PRO A 49 7.17 -5.26 -10.63
CA PRO A 49 7.37 -5.50 -12.05
C PRO A 49 6.12 -6.03 -12.75
N PHE A 50 5.79 -5.46 -13.91
CA PHE A 50 4.68 -5.91 -14.73
C PHE A 50 5.05 -7.20 -15.47
N GLY A 51 4.24 -8.25 -15.33
CA GLY A 51 4.43 -9.53 -16.03
C GLY A 51 5.50 -10.45 -15.45
N ALA A 52 6.04 -10.16 -14.27
CA ALA A 52 7.02 -11.01 -13.59
C ALA A 52 6.51 -11.43 -12.19
N GLN A 53 6.84 -12.66 -11.78
CA GLN A 53 6.40 -13.23 -10.48
C GLN A 53 7.53 -13.36 -9.46
N ASP A 54 8.76 -13.07 -9.86
CA ASP A 54 9.97 -13.07 -9.03
C ASP A 54 10.29 -11.68 -8.44
N GLY A 55 9.52 -10.67 -8.82
CA GLY A 55 9.85 -9.26 -8.59
C GLY A 55 9.51 -8.76 -7.18
N ARG A 56 10.47 -8.05 -6.57
CA ARG A 56 10.30 -7.23 -5.36
C ARG A 56 9.13 -6.23 -5.52
N CYS A 57 8.39 -5.99 -4.45
CA CYS A 57 7.37 -4.95 -4.36
C CYS A 57 7.92 -3.75 -3.59
N ASN A 58 7.87 -2.58 -4.22
CA ASN A 58 8.10 -1.32 -3.54
C ASN A 58 6.81 -0.84 -2.89
N TYR A 59 6.88 -0.57 -1.59
CA TYR A 59 5.77 -0.16 -0.74
C TYR A 59 5.98 1.27 -0.22
N ILE A 60 4.95 2.11 -0.30
CA ILE A 60 4.90 3.40 0.42
C ILE A 60 3.47 3.67 0.91
N SER A 61 3.35 4.39 2.02
CA SER A 61 2.06 4.90 2.54
C SER A 61 2.22 6.36 2.97
N ASN A 62 1.12 7.10 3.09
CA ASN A 62 1.14 8.47 3.60
C ASN A 62 1.20 8.58 5.13
N GLY A 63 1.46 7.48 5.85
CA GLY A 63 1.48 7.43 7.31
C GLY A 63 0.16 7.00 7.94
N ALA A 64 -0.72 6.34 7.17
CA ALA A 64 -1.88 5.65 7.71
C ALA A 64 -1.48 4.60 8.77
N ASP A 65 -2.36 4.32 9.74
CA ASP A 65 -2.07 3.38 10.82
C ASP A 65 -1.78 1.99 10.26
N ARG A 66 -0.64 1.42 10.65
CA ARG A 66 -0.21 0.10 10.21
C ARG A 66 -1.23 -0.99 10.55
N ARG A 67 -1.96 -0.85 11.66
CA ARG A 67 -3.00 -1.81 12.08
C ARG A 67 -4.14 -1.86 11.07
N ASP A 68 -4.59 -0.68 10.61
CA ASP A 68 -5.65 -0.58 9.60
C ASP A 68 -5.18 -1.12 8.25
N ILE A 69 -3.93 -0.82 7.87
CA ILE A 69 -3.33 -1.36 6.64
C ILE A 69 -3.27 -2.90 6.68
N VAL A 70 -2.86 -3.49 7.80
CA VAL A 70 -2.80 -4.95 7.95
C VAL A 70 -4.21 -5.57 7.86
N THR A 71 -5.20 -4.97 8.51
CA THR A 71 -6.60 -5.43 8.43
C THR A 71 -7.11 -5.36 6.99
N MET A 72 -6.98 -4.21 6.34
CA MET A 72 -7.40 -4.00 4.95
C MET A 72 -6.72 -4.98 3.98
N MET A 73 -5.42 -5.23 4.13
CA MET A 73 -4.70 -6.18 3.25
C MET A 73 -5.19 -7.62 3.45
N LYS A 74 -5.49 -8.04 4.68
CA LYS A 74 -6.09 -9.36 4.94
C LYS A 74 -7.47 -9.49 4.29
N GLU A 75 -8.30 -8.46 4.43
CA GLU A 75 -9.63 -8.41 3.80
C GLU A 75 -9.54 -8.44 2.27
N GLN A 76 -8.59 -7.70 1.68
CA GLN A 76 -8.39 -7.73 0.24
C GLN A 76 -7.84 -9.05 -0.27
N ILE A 77 -6.91 -9.69 0.43
CA ILE A 77 -6.43 -11.04 0.10
C ILE A 77 -7.60 -12.03 0.14
N ALA A 78 -8.39 -12.02 1.22
CA ALA A 78 -9.58 -12.86 1.35
C ALA A 78 -10.56 -12.66 0.20
N ARG A 79 -10.77 -11.39 -0.22
CA ARG A 79 -11.59 -11.06 -1.39
C ARG A 79 -10.99 -11.59 -2.70
N PHE A 80 -9.68 -11.52 -2.89
CA PHE A 80 -9.00 -12.02 -4.09
C PHE A 80 -9.00 -13.55 -4.18
N GLU A 81 -8.89 -14.23 -3.05
CA GLU A 81 -8.93 -15.70 -2.96
C GLU A 81 -10.35 -16.28 -3.05
N GLY A 82 -11.37 -15.41 -3.18
CA GLY A 82 -12.75 -15.82 -3.39
C GLY A 82 -13.48 -16.25 -2.12
N GLN A 83 -13.17 -15.65 -0.95
CA GLN A 83 -14.12 -15.78 0.17
C GLN A 83 -15.50 -15.28 -0.29
N PRO A 84 -16.56 -16.09 -0.16
CA PRO A 84 -17.90 -15.64 -0.47
C PRO A 84 -18.19 -14.44 0.43
N GLU A 85 -18.78 -13.39 -0.16
CA GLU A 85 -19.23 -12.19 0.53
C GLU A 85 -19.70 -12.54 1.95
N MET A 86 -19.07 -11.97 2.98
CA MET A 86 -19.67 -11.97 4.31
C MET A 86 -21.02 -11.28 4.17
N LYS A 87 -22.07 -12.07 3.94
CA LYS A 87 -23.45 -11.65 4.10
C LYS A 87 -23.60 -11.32 5.57
N GLY A 88 -23.48 -10.03 5.89
CA GLY A 88 -23.88 -9.50 7.18
C GLY A 88 -25.28 -10.01 7.50
N ARG A 89 -25.43 -10.67 8.65
CA ARG A 89 -26.76 -10.86 9.23
C ARG A 89 -27.11 -9.59 9.99
N ALA A 90 -28.31 -9.10 9.72
CA ALA A 90 -29.00 -8.07 10.47
C ALA A 90 -29.10 -8.41 11.96
#